data_AF-A0A4R3N1M7-F1
#
_entry.id   AF-A0A4R3N1M7-F1
#
_cell.length_a   1.000
_cell.length_b   1.000
_cell.length_c   1.000
_cell.angle_alpha   90.00
_cell.angle_beta   90.00
_cell.angle_gamma   90.00
#
_symmetry.space_group_name_H-M   'P 1'
#
loop_
_entity.id
_entity.type
_entity.pdbx_description
1 polymer ?
#
loop_
_entity_poly.entity_id
_entity_poly.type
_entity_poly.pdbx_seq_one_letter_code
_entity_poly.pdbx_strand_id
1 'polypeptide(L)'
;MNPDPLSGLRDWHLPDPVSWWPPAPGWWLLAGLLLAGVWFAIRWWRRWRRQGAGTRLALRELAGLNAALTTDGDARRFVAGVSQLLRRLALVRFPREQVAGLSGSDWLTFLDATGGGTGFTQGPGRILVESAYRPEFAHESGFDPQPLSRLAARWIQTKPRPERNA
;
A
#
# COMPACT_ATOMS: atom_id res chain seq x y z
N MET A 1 -71.60 -3.87 -66.09
CA MET A 1 -70.52 -3.13 -65.41
C MET A 1 -70.71 -3.35 -63.92
N ASN A 2 -69.99 -4.32 -63.34
CA ASN A 2 -70.09 -4.62 -61.92
C ASN A 2 -68.98 -3.82 -61.21
N PRO A 3 -69.29 -2.94 -60.24
CA PRO A 3 -68.27 -2.19 -59.54
C PRO A 3 -67.41 -3.15 -58.72
N ASP A 4 -66.10 -3.07 -58.92
CA ASP A 4 -65.11 -3.93 -58.29
C ASP A 4 -65.04 -3.63 -56.77
N PRO A 5 -65.48 -4.54 -55.88
CA PRO A 5 -65.65 -4.28 -54.44
C PRO A 5 -64.33 -4.12 -53.68
N LEU A 6 -63.19 -4.25 -54.36
CA LEU A 6 -61.84 -4.15 -53.79
C LEU A 6 -61.20 -2.77 -53.98
N SER A 7 -61.87 -1.84 -54.65
CA SER A 7 -61.40 -0.48 -54.94
C SER A 7 -61.31 0.46 -53.71
N GLY A 8 -61.66 -0.03 -52.52
CA GLY A 8 -61.59 0.70 -51.25
C GLY A 8 -60.53 0.22 -50.26
N LEU A 9 -59.66 -0.72 -50.64
CA LEU A 9 -58.55 -1.15 -49.80
C LEU A 9 -57.50 -0.03 -49.71
N ARG A 10 -57.60 0.72 -48.62
CA ARG A 10 -56.68 1.80 -48.27
C ARG A 10 -55.35 1.18 -47.89
N ASP A 11 -54.30 1.51 -48.64
CA ASP A 11 -52.93 1.09 -48.34
C ASP A 11 -52.59 1.42 -46.89
N TRP A 12 -52.38 0.37 -46.10
CA TRP A 12 -51.99 0.47 -44.71
C TRP A 12 -50.51 0.89 -44.66
N HIS A 13 -50.26 2.18 -44.47
CA HIS A 13 -48.92 2.68 -44.16
C HIS A 13 -48.43 2.01 -42.86
N LEU A 14 -47.44 1.12 -42.99
CA LEU A 14 -46.67 0.64 -41.84
C LEU A 14 -46.05 1.87 -41.14
N PRO A 15 -46.13 1.99 -39.81
CA PRO A 15 -45.39 3.04 -39.11
C PRO A 15 -43.91 2.83 -39.40
N ASP A 16 -43.20 3.91 -39.72
CA ASP A 16 -41.75 3.89 -39.85
C ASP A 16 -41.15 3.13 -38.66
N PRO A 17 -40.18 2.22 -38.89
CA PRO A 17 -39.59 1.43 -37.81
C PRO A 17 -39.08 2.41 -36.77
N VAL A 18 -39.59 2.31 -35.55
CA VAL A 18 -39.21 3.18 -34.43
C VAL A 18 -37.70 3.13 -34.33
N SER A 19 -37.05 4.21 -34.79
CA SER A 19 -35.61 4.32 -34.75
C SER A 19 -35.23 4.23 -33.29
N TRP A 20 -34.57 3.15 -32.88
CA TRP A 20 -34.25 2.82 -31.49
C TRP A 20 -33.17 3.77 -30.88
N TRP A 21 -33.08 4.99 -31.42
CA TRP A 21 -31.97 5.91 -31.32
C TRP A 21 -32.46 7.26 -30.77
N PRO A 22 -31.76 7.89 -29.80
CA PRO A 22 -30.64 7.39 -29.01
C PRO A 22 -31.16 6.65 -27.76
N PRO A 23 -30.37 5.76 -27.16
CA PRO A 23 -30.65 5.30 -25.80
C PRO A 23 -30.84 6.55 -24.94
N ALA A 24 -32.00 6.66 -24.28
CA ALA A 24 -32.37 7.83 -23.50
C ALA A 24 -31.17 8.30 -22.65
N PRO A 25 -30.93 9.61 -22.47
CA PRO A 25 -29.75 10.16 -21.80
C PRO A 25 -29.38 9.51 -20.45
N GLY A 26 -30.34 8.86 -19.79
CA GLY A 26 -30.13 8.03 -18.61
C GLY A 26 -29.13 6.87 -18.78
N TRP A 27 -28.94 6.31 -19.97
CA TRP A 27 -27.92 5.27 -20.19
C TRP A 27 -26.51 5.81 -20.13
N TRP A 28 -26.30 7.05 -20.59
CA TRP A 28 -25.01 7.72 -20.46
C TRP A 28 -24.70 8.04 -19.00
N LEU A 29 -25.70 8.44 -18.22
CA LEU A 29 -25.57 8.60 -16.77
C LEU A 29 -25.24 7.26 -16.09
N LEU A 30 -25.90 6.18 -16.48
CA LEU A 30 -25.63 4.84 -15.94
C LEU A 30 -24.22 4.36 -16.31
N ALA A 31 -23.80 4.53 -17.55
CA ALA A 31 -22.46 4.20 -18.02
C ALA A 31 -21.39 5.02 -17.28
N GLY A 32 -21.61 6.33 -17.09
CA GLY A 32 -20.73 7.20 -16.32
C GLY A 32 -20.61 6.78 -14.86
N LEU A 33 -21.74 6.43 -14.22
CA LEU A 33 -21.76 5.93 -12.86
C LEU A 33 -21.00 4.61 -12.72
N LEU A 34 -21.16 3.71 -13.70
CA LEU A 34 -20.50 2.41 -13.71
C LEU A 34 -18.98 2.58 -13.91
N LEU A 35 -18.56 3.46 -14.81
CA LEU A 35 -17.14 3.83 -14.98
C LEU A 35 -16.54 4.42 -13.71
N ALA A 36 -17.25 5.34 -13.06
CA ALA A 36 -16.81 5.93 -11.79
C ALA A 36 -16.68 4.85 -10.71
N GLY A 37 -17.67 3.97 -10.58
CA GLY A 37 -17.65 2.85 -9.64
C GLY A 37 -16.45 1.91 -9.87
N VAL A 38 -16.18 1.53 -11.13
CA VAL A 38 -15.02 0.72 -11.51
C VAL A 38 -13.71 1.45 -11.20
N TRP A 39 -13.62 2.74 -11.51
CA TRP A 39 -12.44 3.55 -11.21
C TRP A 39 -12.15 3.62 -9.69
N PHE A 40 -13.18 3.88 -8.89
CA PHE A 40 -13.08 3.86 -7.42
C PHE A 40 -12.71 2.47 -6.89
N ALA A 41 -13.33 1.40 -7.41
CA ALA A 41 -13.03 0.03 -7.03
C ALA A 41 -11.58 -0.36 -7.34
N ILE A 42 -11.09 -0.02 -8.53
CA ILE A 42 -9.69 -0.26 -8.94
C ILE A 42 -8.74 0.52 -8.03
N ARG A 43 -9.04 1.79 -7.74
CA ARG A 43 -8.22 2.64 -6.88
C ARG A 43 -8.16 2.10 -5.45
N TRP A 44 -9.30 1.69 -4.91
CA TRP A 44 -9.41 1.06 -3.60
C TRP A 44 -8.65 -0.27 -3.55
N TRP A 45 -8.85 -1.14 -4.55
CA TRP A 45 -8.18 -2.43 -4.63
C TRP A 45 -6.66 -2.32 -4.78
N ARG A 46 -6.19 -1.37 -5.59
CA ARG A 46 -4.77 -1.05 -5.70
C ARG A 46 -4.20 -0.57 -4.37
N ARG A 47 -4.92 0.27 -3.63
CA ARG A 47 -4.50 0.72 -2.30
C ARG A 47 -4.39 -0.44 -1.32
N TRP A 48 -5.33 -1.38 -1.37
CA TRP A 48 -5.34 -2.58 -0.52
C TRP A 48 -4.22 -3.56 -0.86
N ARG A 49 -4.03 -3.88 -2.15
CA ARG A 49 -2.98 -4.81 -2.59
C ARG A 49 -1.57 -4.27 -2.35
N ARG A 50 -1.33 -2.97 -2.56
CA ARG A 50 -0.01 -2.36 -2.35
C ARG A 50 0.44 -2.48 -0.88
N GLN A 51 -0.48 -2.40 0.07
CA GLN A 51 -0.18 -2.57 1.49
C GLN A 51 0.24 -4.01 1.84
N GLY A 52 -0.40 -5.02 1.25
CA GLY A 52 -0.07 -6.43 1.49
C GLY A 52 1.23 -6.88 0.81
N ALA A 53 1.46 -6.46 -0.44
CA ALA A 53 2.63 -6.88 -1.22
C ALA A 53 3.94 -6.33 -0.64
N GLY A 54 3.98 -5.05 -0.23
CA GLY A 54 5.16 -4.43 0.37
C GLY A 54 5.58 -5.10 1.69
N THR A 55 4.60 -5.56 2.48
CA THR A 55 4.84 -6.26 3.74
C THR A 55 5.53 -7.61 3.53
N ARG A 56 5.04 -8.42 2.57
CA ARG A 56 5.66 -9.72 2.26
C ARG A 56 7.07 -9.56 1.70
N LEU A 57 7.30 -8.56 0.85
CA LEU A 57 8.62 -8.27 0.30
C LEU A 57 9.59 -7.84 1.41
N ALA A 58 9.16 -6.96 2.31
CA ALA A 58 9.97 -6.50 3.42
C ALA A 58 10.34 -7.61 4.40
N LEU A 59 9.42 -8.53 4.70
CA LEU A 59 9.73 -9.70 5.55
C LEU A 59 10.74 -10.64 4.90
N ARG A 60 10.67 -10.84 3.57
CA ARG A 60 11.67 -11.63 2.83
C ARG A 60 13.04 -10.97 2.86
N GLU A 61 13.09 -9.66 2.68
CA GLU A 61 14.35 -8.90 2.74
C GLU A 61 14.97 -8.96 4.15
N LEU A 62 14.15 -8.83 5.21
CA LEU A 62 14.60 -9.01 6.59
C LEU A 62 15.15 -10.42 6.84
N ALA A 63 14.51 -11.47 6.30
CA ALA A 63 15.02 -12.84 6.38
C ALA A 63 16.37 -12.98 5.66
N GLY A 64 16.54 -12.34 4.50
CA GLY A 64 17.81 -12.29 3.79
C GLY A 64 18.92 -11.60 4.58
N LEU A 65 18.60 -10.50 5.28
CA LEU A 65 19.55 -9.82 6.17
C LEU A 65 19.99 -10.71 7.35
N ASN A 66 19.06 -11.45 7.97
CA ASN A 66 19.39 -12.40 9.03
C ASN A 66 20.30 -13.52 8.52
N ALA A 67 20.02 -14.06 7.32
CA ALA A 67 20.85 -15.09 6.70
C ALA A 67 22.26 -14.59 6.37
N ALA A 68 22.38 -13.37 5.82
CA ALA A 68 23.66 -12.74 5.56
C ALA A 68 24.46 -12.52 6.85
N LEU A 69 23.80 -12.13 7.94
CA LEU A 69 24.45 -12.01 9.25
C LEU A 69 25.03 -13.34 9.75
N THR A 70 24.31 -14.45 9.58
CA THR A 70 24.82 -15.78 9.96
C THR A 70 25.99 -16.25 9.10
N THR A 71 26.12 -15.77 7.86
CA THR A 71 27.22 -16.14 6.96
C THR A 71 28.43 -15.23 7.14
N ASP A 72 28.22 -13.92 7.09
CA ASP A 72 29.29 -12.92 7.05
C ASP A 72 29.70 -12.45 8.47
N GLY A 73 28.84 -12.64 9.48
CA GLY A 73 29.06 -12.16 10.84
C GLY A 73 28.97 -10.63 11.01
N ASP A 74 28.67 -9.89 9.95
CA ASP A 74 28.71 -8.43 9.95
C ASP A 74 27.43 -7.80 10.54
N ALA A 75 27.46 -7.59 11.86
CA ALA A 75 26.40 -6.93 12.62
C ALA A 75 26.10 -5.50 12.10
N ARG A 76 27.12 -4.77 11.65
CA ARG A 76 26.97 -3.40 11.12
C ARG A 76 26.11 -3.41 9.87
N ARG A 77 26.44 -4.29 8.93
CA ARG A 77 25.70 -4.45 7.67
C ARG A 77 24.25 -4.87 7.92
N PHE A 78 24.04 -5.74 8.90
CA PHE A 78 22.69 -6.13 9.33
C PHE A 78 21.89 -4.94 9.84
N VAL A 79 22.40 -4.19 10.83
CA VAL A 79 21.70 -3.03 11.42
C VAL A 79 21.43 -1.94 10.39
N ALA A 80 22.41 -1.62 9.54
CA ALA A 80 22.23 -0.65 8.46
C ALA A 80 21.17 -1.10 7.45
N GLY A 81 21.18 -2.39 7.07
CA GLY A 81 20.17 -2.98 6.20
C GLY A 81 18.76 -2.92 6.79
N VAL A 82 18.60 -3.24 8.08
CA VAL A 82 17.32 -3.12 8.78
C VAL A 82 16.84 -1.68 8.82
N SER A 83 17.72 -0.71 9.13
CA SER A 83 17.39 0.71 9.17
C SER A 83 16.90 1.22 7.80
N GLN A 84 17.62 0.87 6.73
CA GLN A 84 17.24 1.23 5.37
C GLN A 84 15.93 0.57 4.92
N LEU A 85 15.71 -0.70 5.28
CA LEU A 85 14.47 -1.42 5.01
C LEU A 85 13.27 -0.74 5.67
N LEU A 86 13.38 -0.39 6.96
CA LEU A 86 12.32 0.29 7.70
C LEU A 86 12.04 1.68 7.11
N ARG A 87 13.06 2.45 6.75
CA ARG A 87 12.89 3.75 6.07
C ARG A 87 12.16 3.62 4.74
N ARG A 88 12.57 2.66 3.89
CA ARG A 88 11.90 2.41 2.60
C ARG A 88 10.44 2.04 2.81
N LEU A 89 10.16 1.16 3.77
CA LEU A 89 8.79 0.74 4.06
C LEU A 89 7.94 1.87 4.66
N ALA A 90 8.53 2.73 5.50
CA ALA A 90 7.86 3.93 6.03
C ALA A 90 7.45 4.89 4.90
N LEU A 91 8.35 5.17 3.95
CA LEU A 91 8.04 6.03 2.79
C LEU A 91 6.95 5.45 1.87
N VAL A 92 6.76 4.13 1.86
CA VAL A 92 5.68 3.48 1.11
C VAL A 92 4.35 3.53 1.87
N ARG A 93 4.39 3.55 3.21
CA ARG A 93 3.20 3.50 4.08
C ARG A 93 2.65 4.86 4.48
N PHE A 94 3.52 5.86 4.61
CA PHE A 94 3.21 7.19 5.14
C PHE A 94 3.56 8.29 4.13
N PRO A 95 2.94 9.47 4.23
CA PRO A 95 3.28 10.64 3.41
C PRO A 95 4.77 10.98 3.53
N ARG A 96 5.40 11.34 2.40
CA ARG A 96 6.83 11.67 2.37
C ARG A 96 7.18 12.86 3.26
N GLU A 97 6.28 13.84 3.39
CA GLU A 97 6.48 15.01 4.26
C GLU A 97 6.68 14.62 5.73
N GLN A 98 5.98 13.60 6.21
CA GLN A 98 6.08 13.14 7.60
C GLN A 98 7.37 12.36 7.88
N VAL A 99 7.91 11.65 6.87
CA VAL A 99 9.04 10.72 7.06
C VAL A 99 10.38 11.32 6.65
N ALA A 100 10.44 12.13 5.60
CA ALA A 100 11.70 12.55 4.97
C ALA A 100 12.58 13.45 5.87
N GLY A 101 11.98 14.16 6.83
CA GLY A 101 12.72 14.98 7.80
C GLY A 101 13.21 14.23 9.03
N LEU A 102 12.77 12.98 9.26
CA LEU A 102 13.01 12.30 10.53
C LEU A 102 14.41 11.68 10.60
N SER A 103 15.16 12.08 11.62
CA SER A 103 16.50 11.59 11.92
C SER A 103 16.68 11.35 13.41
N GLY A 104 17.63 10.48 13.78
CA GLY A 104 17.98 10.26 15.18
C GLY A 104 16.79 9.77 16.03
N SER A 105 16.59 10.40 17.18
CA SER A 105 15.51 10.08 18.11
C SER A 105 14.12 10.21 17.50
N ASP A 106 13.90 11.20 16.65
CA ASP A 106 12.58 11.48 16.05
C ASP A 106 12.14 10.34 15.13
N TRP A 107 13.11 9.69 14.48
CA TRP A 107 12.87 8.49 13.69
C TRP A 107 12.40 7.31 14.56
N LEU A 108 13.02 7.09 15.71
CA LEU A 108 12.62 6.02 16.64
C LEU A 108 11.24 6.29 17.23
N THR A 109 10.97 7.53 17.62
CA THR A 109 9.66 7.97 18.13
C THR A 109 8.56 7.74 17.10
N PHE A 110 8.82 8.03 15.83
CA PHE A 110 7.89 7.75 14.74
C PHE A 110 7.61 6.26 14.56
N LEU A 111 8.65 5.41 14.61
CA LEU A 111 8.48 3.96 14.53
C LEU A 111 7.64 3.42 15.69
N ASP A 112 7.85 3.93 16.89
CA ASP A 112 7.09 3.59 18.08
C ASP A 112 5.62 4.07 18.01
N ALA A 113 5.40 5.30 17.55
CA ALA A 113 4.06 5.86 17.35
C ALA A 113 3.25 5.07 16.31
N THR A 114 3.90 4.63 15.23
CA THR A 114 3.25 3.89 14.14
C THR A 114 3.14 2.38 14.41
N GLY A 115 4.05 1.82 15.20
CA GLY A 115 4.09 0.41 15.58
C GLY A 115 3.31 0.06 16.85
N GLY A 116 2.92 1.06 17.65
CA GLY A 116 2.15 0.87 18.88
C GLY A 116 2.98 0.28 20.03
N GLY A 117 4.16 0.85 20.29
CA GLY A 117 5.05 0.41 21.38
C GLY A 117 6.15 1.43 21.68
N THR A 118 7.11 1.04 22.53
CA THR A 118 8.30 1.85 22.90
C THR A 118 9.62 1.10 22.61
N GLY A 119 9.57 0.03 21.83
CA GLY A 119 10.70 -0.86 21.60
C GLY A 119 11.81 -0.23 20.77
N PHE A 120 11.50 0.80 19.97
CA PHE A 120 12.49 1.51 19.17
C PHE A 120 13.22 2.60 19.98
N THR A 121 12.50 3.34 20.83
CA THR A 121 13.08 4.40 21.67
C THR A 121 13.70 3.89 22.96
N GLN A 122 13.10 2.91 23.63
CA GLN A 122 13.54 2.38 24.94
C GLN A 122 14.13 0.98 24.87
N GLY A 123 14.18 0.37 23.69
CA GLY A 123 14.55 -1.04 23.52
C GLY A 123 15.66 -1.27 22.48
N PRO A 124 15.69 -2.45 21.85
CA PRO A 124 16.75 -2.85 20.95
C PRO A 124 16.80 -2.03 19.65
N GLY A 125 15.76 -1.25 19.33
CA GLY A 125 15.75 -0.42 18.12
C GLY A 125 16.65 0.82 18.21
N ARG A 126 17.12 1.21 19.40
CA ARG A 126 18.05 2.34 19.58
C ARG A 126 19.33 2.19 18.77
N ILE A 127 19.78 0.93 18.62
CA ILE A 127 20.97 0.59 17.86
C ILE A 127 20.91 1.08 16.40
N LEU A 128 19.72 1.23 15.81
CA LEU A 128 19.54 1.72 14.43
C LEU A 128 20.05 3.15 14.24
N VAL A 129 20.03 3.95 15.31
CA VAL A 129 20.54 5.32 15.34
C VAL A 129 21.96 5.33 15.89
N GLU A 130 22.20 4.61 16.99
CA GLU A 130 23.50 4.58 17.64
C GLU A 130 24.59 4.02 16.73
N SER A 131 24.30 3.03 15.88
CA SER A 131 25.26 2.47 14.92
C SER A 131 25.69 3.47 13.85
N ALA A 132 24.89 4.51 13.56
CA ALA A 132 25.25 5.56 12.62
C ALA A 132 26.31 6.52 13.21
N TYR A 133 26.36 6.63 14.54
CA TYR A 133 27.29 7.51 15.25
C TYR A 133 28.46 6.76 15.92
N ARG A 134 28.30 5.46 16.22
CA ARG A 134 29.34 4.61 16.82
C ARG A 134 29.71 3.46 15.88
N PRO A 135 30.75 3.61 15.05
CA PRO A 135 31.21 2.51 14.22
C PRO A 135 31.65 1.32 15.07
N GLU A 136 32.35 1.50 16.19
CA GLU A 136 32.98 0.40 16.96
C GLU A 136 32.03 -0.74 17.43
N PHE A 137 30.71 -0.48 17.50
CA PHE A 137 29.68 -1.42 17.94
C PHE A 137 29.66 -2.78 17.20
N ALA A 138 30.14 -2.87 15.95
CA ALA A 138 30.15 -4.14 15.19
C ALA A 138 31.07 -5.23 15.74
N HIS A 139 32.09 -4.87 16.51
CA HIS A 139 33.08 -5.83 16.99
C HIS A 139 32.83 -6.26 18.43
N GLU A 140 31.76 -5.75 19.06
CA GLU A 140 31.37 -6.18 20.40
C GLU A 140 30.74 -7.57 20.31
N SER A 141 31.45 -8.58 20.82
CA SER A 141 31.11 -10.01 20.85
C SER A 141 29.82 -10.37 21.62
N GLY A 142 28.97 -9.40 21.93
CA GLY A 142 27.71 -9.55 22.65
C GLY A 142 26.48 -9.01 21.91
N PHE A 143 26.59 -8.60 20.64
CA PHE A 143 25.43 -8.16 19.87
C PHE A 143 24.46 -9.32 19.58
N ASP A 144 23.28 -9.28 20.19
CA ASP A 144 22.17 -10.18 19.85
C ASP A 144 21.27 -9.54 18.76
N PRO A 145 21.23 -10.09 17.53
CA PRO A 145 20.40 -9.58 16.45
C PRO A 145 18.92 -9.95 16.58
N GLN A 146 18.56 -10.95 17.41
CA GLN A 146 17.21 -11.49 17.48
C GLN A 146 16.16 -10.49 18.03
N PRO A 147 16.44 -9.71 19.08
CA PRO A 147 15.52 -8.70 19.58
C PRO A 147 15.20 -7.63 18.52
N LEU A 148 16.21 -7.17 17.78
CA LEU A 148 16.04 -6.18 16.72
C LEU A 148 15.25 -6.77 15.54
N SER A 149 15.57 -7.98 15.11
CA SER A 149 14.89 -8.63 13.99
C SER A 149 13.41 -8.86 14.29
N ARG A 150 13.07 -9.31 15.50
CA ARG A 150 11.68 -9.48 15.95
C ARG A 150 10.93 -8.16 16.03
N LEU A 151 11.58 -7.12 16.56
CA LEU A 151 11.00 -5.78 16.63
C LEU A 151 10.69 -5.24 15.23
N ALA A 152 11.64 -5.35 14.31
CA ALA A 152 11.46 -4.96 12.91
C ALA A 152 10.35 -5.77 12.23
N ALA A 153 10.34 -7.10 12.41
CA ALA A 153 9.30 -7.97 11.85
C ALA A 153 7.91 -7.62 12.37
N ARG A 154 7.78 -7.27 13.66
CA ARG A 154 6.51 -6.84 14.28
C ARG A 154 6.03 -5.51 13.69
N TRP A 155 6.93 -4.56 13.51
CA TRP A 155 6.62 -3.28 12.87
C TRP A 155 6.23 -3.44 11.39
N ILE A 156 6.93 -4.31 10.67
CA ILE A 156 6.58 -4.65 9.29
C ILE A 156 5.19 -5.29 9.24
N GLN A 157 4.80 -6.12 10.20
CA GLN A 157 3.47 -6.77 10.19
C GLN A 157 2.34 -5.87 10.68
N THR A 158 2.64 -4.78 11.38
CA THR A 158 1.61 -3.86 11.87
C THR A 158 0.97 -3.13 10.69
N LYS A 159 -0.37 -3.09 10.70
CA LYS A 159 -1.11 -2.26 9.73
C LYS A 159 -0.94 -0.80 10.14
N PRO A 160 -0.59 0.10 9.21
CA PRO A 160 -0.52 1.53 9.52
C PRO A 160 -1.89 1.97 10.04
N ARG A 161 -1.93 2.40 11.30
CA ARG A 161 -3.13 2.97 11.89
C ARG A 161 -3.38 4.30 11.16
N PRO A 162 -4.55 4.52 10.55
CA PRO A 162 -4.85 5.84 10.02
C PRO A 162 -4.78 6.81 11.20
N GLU A 163 -3.94 7.84 11.07
CA GLU A 163 -3.78 8.88 12.09
C GLU A 163 -5.17 9.37 12.46
N ARG A 164 -5.59 9.08 13.69
CA ARG A 164 -6.82 9.60 14.25
C ARG A 164 -6.49 11.03 14.65
N ASN A 165 -6.65 11.96 13.71
CA ASN A 165 -6.65 13.39 14.02
C ASN A 165 -7.62 13.61 15.19
N ALA A 166 -7.06 14.04 16.31
CA ALA A 166 -7.78 14.66 17.41
C ALA A 166 -8.01 16.13 17.06
#